data_AF-A0A6I6JTL4-F1
#
_entry.id   AF-A0A6I6JTL4-F1
#
_cell.length_a   1.000
_cell.length_b   1.000
_cell.length_c   1.000
_cell.angle_alpha   90.00
_cell.angle_beta   90.00
_cell.angle_gamma   90.00
#
_symmetry.space_group_name_H-M   'P 1'
#
loop_
_entity.id
_entity.type
_entity.pdbx_description
1 polymer ?
#
loop_
_entity_poly.entity_id
_entity_poly.type
_entity_poly.pdbx_seq_one_letter_code
_entity_poly.pdbx_strand_id
1 'polypeptide(L)'
;MNTSLKRFIVKILTLSAAIVLVGWLAFSLFIPQYYLSVFPYALVFFLIVAIAVHTYQLKLAKKDIGKFTRSTMLVTFFKLIVYSVFAVVYIANDPENALVFVIALFFLYLVFSFVEVSEITRISKRKDT
;
A
#
# COMPACT_ATOMS: atom_id res chain seq x y z
N MET A 1 -0.32 12.81 -18.05
CA MET A 1 -0.49 11.70 -17.07
C MET A 1 -1.42 10.66 -17.67
N ASN A 2 -1.07 9.37 -17.71
CA ASN A 2 -1.88 8.33 -18.35
C ASN A 2 -3.25 8.21 -17.66
N THR A 3 -4.36 8.08 -18.40
CA THR A 3 -5.74 8.06 -17.84
C THR A 3 -5.91 6.95 -16.79
N SER A 4 -5.29 5.78 -17.00
CA SER A 4 -5.27 4.69 -16.03
C SER A 4 -4.54 5.05 -14.73
N LEU A 5 -3.44 5.79 -14.82
CA LEU A 5 -2.66 6.22 -13.65
C LEU A 5 -3.43 7.28 -12.84
N LYS A 6 -4.11 8.22 -13.50
CA LYS A 6 -4.94 9.22 -12.82
C LYS A 6 -6.09 8.56 -12.06
N ARG A 7 -6.74 7.55 -12.65
CA ARG A 7 -7.80 6.77 -11.99
C ARG A 7 -7.27 6.01 -10.78
N PHE A 8 -6.10 5.37 -10.89
CA PHE A 8 -5.46 4.67 -9.78
C PHE A 8 -5.15 5.61 -8.61
N ILE A 9 -4.52 6.76 -8.91
CA ILE A 9 -4.17 7.77 -7.90
C ILE A 9 -5.42 8.29 -7.18
N VAL A 10 -6.50 8.58 -7.91
CA VAL A 10 -7.77 9.00 -7.27
C VAL A 10 -8.31 7.89 -6.38
N LYS A 11 -8.35 6.64 -6.87
CA LYS A 11 -8.86 5.49 -6.10
C LYS A 11 -8.07 5.26 -4.82
N ILE A 12 -6.74 5.34 -4.87
CA ILE A 12 -5.88 5.12 -3.70
C ILE A 12 -5.92 6.30 -2.72
N LEU A 13 -6.08 7.53 -3.21
CA LEU A 13 -6.28 8.71 -2.37
C LEU A 13 -7.64 8.66 -1.66
N THR A 14 -8.72 8.30 -2.36
CA THR A 14 -10.05 8.14 -1.75
C THR A 14 -10.04 7.02 -0.71
N LEU A 15 -9.37 5.89 -1.01
CA LEU A 15 -9.19 4.80 -0.06
C LEU A 15 -8.39 5.26 1.17
N SER A 16 -7.30 6.00 0.96
CA SER A 16 -6.46 6.50 2.05
C SER A 16 -7.23 7.48 2.93
N ALA A 17 -8.03 8.38 2.33
CA ALA A 17 -8.90 9.28 3.07
C ALA A 17 -9.95 8.51 3.90
N ALA A 18 -10.52 7.43 3.34
CA ALA A 18 -11.42 6.56 4.08
C ALA A 18 -10.71 5.85 5.24
N ILE A 19 -9.48 5.36 5.05
CA ILE A 19 -8.69 4.73 6.13
C ILE A 19 -8.32 5.73 7.21
N VAL A 20 -8.00 6.99 6.87
CA VAL A 20 -7.77 8.05 7.86
C VAL A 20 -9.04 8.28 8.69
N LEU A 21 -10.20 8.40 8.05
CA LEU A 21 -11.48 8.59 8.74
C LEU A 21 -11.83 7.40 9.64
N VAL A 22 -11.72 6.17 9.13
CA VAL A 22 -12.02 4.95 9.87
C VAL A 22 -11.02 4.72 11.00
N GLY A 23 -9.73 4.94 10.74
CA GLY A 23 -8.68 4.85 11.76
C GLY A 23 -8.91 5.87 12.87
N TRP A 24 -9.19 7.13 12.51
CA TRP A 24 -9.51 8.17 13.48
C TRP A 24 -10.74 7.82 14.31
N LEU A 25 -11.84 7.37 13.69
CA LEU A 25 -13.03 6.90 14.43
C LEU A 25 -12.72 5.70 15.34
N ALA A 26 -12.01 4.70 14.83
CA ALA A 26 -11.70 3.47 15.55
C ALA A 26 -10.84 3.75 16.79
N PHE A 27 -9.76 4.53 16.63
CA PHE A 27 -8.89 4.88 17.75
C PHE A 27 -9.51 5.91 18.69
N SER A 28 -10.34 6.85 18.21
CA SER A 28 -10.99 7.84 19.10
C SER A 28 -12.14 7.26 19.93
N LEU A 29 -12.95 6.35 19.37
CA LEU A 29 -14.15 5.83 20.04
C LEU A 29 -13.92 4.53 20.80
N PHE A 30 -13.10 3.62 20.27
CA PHE A 30 -12.97 2.28 20.86
C PHE A 30 -11.68 2.12 21.66
N ILE A 31 -10.58 2.75 21.24
CA ILE A 31 -9.24 2.43 21.76
C ILE A 31 -8.29 3.66 21.80
N PRO A 32 -8.59 4.71 22.59
CA PRO A 32 -7.77 5.93 22.61
C PRO A 32 -6.37 5.72 23.21
N GLN A 33 -6.21 4.75 24.12
CA GLN A 33 -4.93 4.40 24.75
C GLN A 33 -3.91 3.73 23.82
N TYR A 34 -4.34 3.28 22.64
CA TYR A 34 -3.47 2.68 21.63
C TYR A 34 -3.37 3.53 20.36
N TYR A 35 -3.63 4.85 20.48
CA TYR A 35 -3.48 5.78 19.36
C TYR A 35 -2.01 5.86 18.94
N LEU A 36 -1.70 5.25 17.81
CA LEU A 36 -0.37 5.28 17.22
C LEU A 36 -0.14 6.63 16.52
N SER A 37 0.65 7.51 17.14
CA SER A 37 1.07 8.78 16.51
C SER A 37 1.78 8.57 15.17
N VAL A 38 2.36 7.38 14.94
CA VAL A 38 3.00 6.99 13.69
C VAL A 38 2.02 6.62 12.57
N PHE A 39 0.75 6.32 12.89
CA PHE A 39 -0.22 5.80 11.92
C PHE A 39 -0.39 6.66 10.66
N PRO A 40 -0.49 8.01 10.74
CA PRO A 40 -0.55 8.86 9.56
C PRO A 40 0.70 8.75 8.67
N TYR A 41 1.89 8.64 9.29
CA TYR A 41 3.15 8.47 8.57
C TYR A 41 3.23 7.10 7.88
N ALA A 42 2.75 6.04 8.54
CA ALA A 42 2.63 4.72 7.95
C ALA A 42 1.70 4.76 6.72
N LEU A 43 0.55 5.41 6.82
CA LEU A 43 -0.37 5.59 5.69
C LEU A 43 0.28 6.29 4.49
N VAL A 44 0.97 7.41 4.73
CA VAL A 44 1.69 8.13 3.67
C VAL A 44 2.78 7.25 3.05
N PHE A 45 3.51 6.49 3.87
CA PHE A 45 4.51 5.56 3.38
C PHE A 45 3.91 4.47 2.47
N PHE A 46 2.80 3.84 2.87
CA PHE A 46 2.08 2.87 2.03
C PHE A 46 1.59 3.48 0.72
N LEU A 47 1.09 4.72 0.77
CA LEU A 47 0.63 5.45 -0.41
C LEU A 47 1.78 5.73 -1.39
N ILE A 48 2.94 6.18 -0.91
CA ILE A 48 4.12 6.42 -1.74
C ILE A 48 4.58 5.12 -2.40
N VAL A 49 4.69 4.04 -1.62
CA VAL A 49 5.12 2.74 -2.14
C VAL A 49 4.13 2.23 -3.20
N ALA A 50 2.83 2.31 -2.95
CA ALA A 50 1.82 1.85 -3.91
C ALA A 50 1.83 2.66 -5.22
N ILE A 51 2.02 3.99 -5.16
CA ILE A 51 2.17 4.81 -6.36
C ILE A 51 3.45 4.45 -7.11
N ALA A 52 4.58 4.26 -6.41
CA ALA A 52 5.85 3.88 -7.02
C ALA A 52 5.75 2.52 -7.73
N VAL A 53 5.17 1.52 -7.07
CA VAL A 53 4.96 0.18 -7.63
C VAL A 53 4.04 0.23 -8.85
N HIS A 54 2.86 0.87 -8.73
CA HIS A 54 1.91 0.93 -9.82
C HIS A 54 2.46 1.68 -11.05
N THR A 55 3.20 2.78 -10.83
CA THR A 55 3.83 3.51 -11.95
C THR A 55 4.91 2.69 -12.65
N TYR A 56 5.72 1.94 -11.90
CA TYR A 56 6.74 1.05 -12.44
C TYR A 56 6.12 -0.10 -13.25
N GLN A 57 5.12 -0.77 -12.69
CA GLN A 57 4.38 -1.84 -13.35
C GLN A 57 3.65 -1.37 -14.61
N LEU A 58 3.02 -0.19 -14.57
CA LEU A 58 2.33 0.38 -15.74
C LEU A 58 3.31 0.70 -16.89
N LYS A 59 4.53 1.15 -16.58
CA LYS A 59 5.59 1.36 -17.59
C LYS A 59 6.01 0.04 -18.25
N LEU A 60 6.13 -1.03 -17.45
CA LEU A 60 6.54 -2.34 -17.94
C LEU A 60 5.46 -3.04 -18.77
N ALA A 61 4.19 -2.99 -18.32
CA ALA A 61 3.06 -3.56 -19.05
C ALA A 61 2.89 -2.98 -20.45
N LYS A 62 3.32 -1.72 -20.66
CA LYS A 62 3.33 -1.10 -21.98
C LYS A 62 4.44 -1.62 -22.90
N LYS A 63 5.60 -2.00 -22.34
CA LYS A 63 6.77 -2.43 -23.09
C LYS A 63 6.76 -3.92 -23.43
N ASP A 64 6.50 -4.79 -22.46
CA ASP A 64 6.70 -6.24 -22.61
C ASP A 64 5.92 -7.03 -21.53
N ILE A 65 4.95 -7.85 -21.95
CA ILE A 65 4.09 -8.63 -21.06
C ILE A 65 4.86 -9.79 -20.38
N GLY A 66 5.82 -10.41 -21.05
CA GLY A 66 6.64 -11.48 -20.45
C GLY A 66 7.51 -10.95 -19.31
N LYS A 67 8.07 -9.75 -19.49
CA LYS A 67 8.82 -9.06 -18.41
C LYS A 67 7.91 -8.55 -17.30
N PHE A 68 6.65 -8.23 -17.59
CA PHE A 68 5.68 -7.75 -16.61
C PHE A 68 5.41 -8.77 -15.50
N THR A 69 5.17 -10.04 -15.84
CA THR A 69 4.92 -11.10 -14.85
C THR A 69 6.13 -11.33 -13.94
N ARG A 70 7.32 -11.47 -14.52
CA ARG A 70 8.57 -11.66 -13.76
C ARG A 70 8.89 -10.46 -12.87
N SER A 71 8.64 -9.26 -13.37
CA SER A 71 8.85 -8.03 -12.60
C SER A 71 7.83 -7.87 -11.49
N THR A 72 6.57 -8.24 -11.69
CA THR A 72 5.53 -8.18 -10.66
C THR A 72 5.88 -9.03 -9.44
N MET A 73 6.45 -10.23 -9.65
CA MET A 73 6.96 -11.06 -8.55
C MET A 73 8.10 -10.38 -7.78
N LEU A 74 9.11 -9.86 -8.48
CA LEU A 74 10.23 -9.16 -7.85
C LEU A 74 9.77 -7.92 -7.08
N VAL A 75 8.88 -7.13 -7.66
CA VAL A 75 8.35 -5.93 -7.00
C VAL A 75 7.56 -6.28 -5.74
N THR A 76 6.79 -7.37 -5.76
CA THR A 76 6.08 -7.84 -4.56
C THR A 76 7.06 -8.27 -3.47
N PHE A 77 8.15 -8.96 -3.84
CA PHE A 77 9.21 -9.35 -2.92
C PHE A 77 9.91 -8.14 -2.29
N PHE A 78 10.37 -7.18 -3.11
CA PHE A 78 10.99 -5.95 -2.62
C PHE A 78 10.03 -5.12 -1.75
N LYS A 79 8.74 -5.07 -2.10
CA LYS A 79 7.71 -4.40 -1.31
C LYS A 79 7.62 -5.00 0.10
N LEU A 80 7.64 -6.32 0.22
CA LEU A 80 7.64 -6.99 1.52
C LEU A 80 8.90 -6.68 2.33
N ILE A 81 10.09 -6.67 1.71
CA ILE A 81 11.33 -6.28 2.39
C ILE A 81 11.23 -4.84 2.93
N VAL A 82 10.77 -3.91 2.09
CA VAL A 82 10.61 -2.50 2.46
C VAL A 82 9.66 -2.34 3.64
N TYR A 83 8.55 -3.07 3.65
CA TYR A 83 7.59 -3.07 4.77
C TYR A 83 8.16 -3.72 6.03
N SER A 84 8.94 -4.79 5.91
CA SER A 84 9.63 -5.41 7.04
C SER A 84 10.68 -4.48 7.66
N VAL A 85 11.48 -3.79 6.85
CA VAL A 85 12.46 -2.81 7.35
C VAL A 85 11.74 -1.68 8.08
N PHE A 86 10.65 -1.15 7.51
CA PHE A 86 9.83 -0.14 8.18
C PHE A 86 9.27 -0.64 9.52
N ALA A 87 8.85 -1.90 9.59
CA ALA A 87 8.39 -2.52 10.82
C ALA A 87 9.49 -2.62 11.89
N VAL A 88 10.67 -3.12 11.51
CA VAL A 88 11.81 -3.24 12.42
C VAL A 88 12.26 -1.88 12.94
N VAL A 89 12.32 -0.86 12.08
CA VAL A 89 12.67 0.51 12.48
C VAL A 89 11.67 1.04 13.51
N TYR A 90 10.37 0.84 13.32
CA TYR A 90 9.39 1.26 14.31
C TYR A 90 9.57 0.54 15.66
N ILE A 91 9.65 -0.79 15.63
CA ILE A 91 9.76 -1.62 16.84
C ILE A 91 11.01 -1.25 17.65
N ALA A 92 12.11 -0.90 16.99
CA ALA A 92 13.34 -0.48 17.64
C ALA A 92 13.22 0.88 18.37
N ASN A 93 12.32 1.77 17.93
CA ASN A 93 12.11 3.09 18.53
C ASN A 93 10.99 3.10 19.58
N ASP A 94 9.95 2.29 19.39
CA ASP A 94 8.78 2.21 20.27
C ASP A 94 8.32 0.75 20.43
N PRO A 95 9.05 -0.06 21.24
CA PRO A 95 8.72 -1.46 21.44
C PRO A 95 7.41 -1.66 22.23
N GLU A 96 6.98 -0.67 23.02
CA GLU A 96 5.76 -0.77 23.84
C GLU A 96 4.50 -0.93 22.96
N ASN A 97 4.44 -0.19 21.85
CA ASN A 97 3.32 -0.25 20.91
C ASN A 97 3.57 -1.18 19.71
N ALA A 98 4.65 -1.97 19.72
CA ALA A 98 5.09 -2.82 18.61
C ALA A 98 3.98 -3.74 18.08
N LEU A 99 3.27 -4.43 18.98
CA LEU A 99 2.21 -5.37 18.60
C LEU A 99 1.07 -4.67 17.86
N VAL A 100 0.59 -3.54 18.40
CA VAL A 100 -0.51 -2.77 17.78
C VAL A 100 -0.07 -2.22 16.43
N PHE A 101 1.17 -1.73 16.35
CA PHE A 101 1.73 -1.23 15.10
C PHE A 101 1.82 -2.32 14.02
N VAL A 102 2.32 -3.51 14.36
CA VAL A 102 2.41 -4.63 13.41
C VAL A 102 1.03 -5.05 12.91
N ILE A 103 0.02 -5.09 13.78
CA ILE A 103 -1.36 -5.37 13.39
C ILE A 103 -1.89 -4.28 12.44
N ALA A 104 -1.69 -3.00 12.77
CA ALA A 104 -2.11 -1.90 11.90
C ALA A 104 -1.41 -1.96 10.53
N LEU A 105 -0.11 -2.26 10.52
CA LEU A 105 0.70 -2.42 9.31
C LEU A 105 0.19 -3.59 8.46
N PHE A 106 -0.20 -4.70 9.08
CA PHE A 106 -0.82 -5.84 8.39
C PHE A 106 -2.14 -5.46 7.72
N PHE A 107 -3.03 -4.74 8.40
CA PHE A 107 -4.28 -4.28 7.80
C PHE A 107 -4.05 -3.30 6.65
N LEU A 108 -3.15 -2.32 6.82
CA LEU A 108 -2.76 -1.41 5.75
C LEU A 108 -2.21 -2.19 4.55
N TYR A 109 -1.33 -3.16 4.80
CA TYR A 109 -0.78 -4.02 3.76
C TYR A 109 -1.86 -4.74 2.95
N LEU A 110 -2.83 -5.38 3.62
CA LEU A 110 -3.90 -6.10 2.94
C LEU A 110 -4.74 -5.17 2.07
N VAL A 111 -5.18 -4.04 2.62
CA VAL A 111 -6.06 -3.09 1.91
C VAL A 111 -5.36 -2.50 0.69
N PHE A 112 -4.12 -2.02 0.85
CA PHE A 112 -3.35 -1.45 -0.25
C PHE A 112 -3.00 -2.51 -1.31
N SER A 113 -2.55 -3.70 -0.88
CA SER A 113 -2.19 -4.77 -1.81
C SER A 113 -3.40 -5.29 -2.58
N PHE A 114 -4.57 -5.38 -1.95
CA PHE A 114 -5.80 -5.78 -2.63
C PHE A 114 -6.16 -4.82 -3.77
N VAL A 115 -6.13 -3.51 -3.50
CA VAL A 115 -6.41 -2.49 -4.52
C VAL A 115 -5.38 -2.52 -5.64
N GLU A 116 -4.10 -2.65 -5.29
CA GLU A 116 -3.01 -2.72 -6.26
C GLU A 116 -3.11 -3.94 -7.20
N VAL A 117 -3.30 -5.14 -6.64
CA VAL A 117 -3.50 -6.38 -7.41
C VAL A 117 -4.73 -6.28 -8.29
N SER A 118 -5.86 -5.73 -7.79
CA SER A 118 -7.08 -5.58 -8.58
C SER A 118 -6.89 -4.72 -9.84
N GLU A 119 -6.09 -3.65 -9.74
CA GLU A 119 -5.84 -2.74 -10.87
C GLU A 119 -4.80 -3.31 -11.84
N ILE A 120 -3.80 -4.04 -11.34
CA ILE A 120 -2.84 -4.79 -12.17
C ILE A 120 -3.56 -5.84 -13.01
N THR A 121 -4.39 -6.68 -12.40
CA THR A 121 -5.16 -7.72 -13.12
C THR A 121 -6.06 -7.10 -14.19
N ARG A 122 -6.65 -5.94 -13.91
CA ARG A 122 -7.45 -5.19 -14.87
C ARG A 122 -6.62 -4.70 -16.07
N ILE A 123 -5.40 -4.20 -15.84
CA ILE A 123 -4.50 -3.77 -16.91
C ILE A 123 -4.09 -4.95 -17.79
N SER A 124 -3.83 -6.11 -17.19
CA SER A 124 -3.48 -7.34 -17.92
C SER A 124 -4.63 -7.80 -18.83
N LYS A 125 -5.87 -7.87 -18.32
CA LYS A 125 -7.03 -8.37 -19.08
C LYS A 125 -7.48 -7.48 -20.24
N ARG A 126 -7.23 -6.16 -20.17
CA ARG A 126 -7.75 -5.18 -21.14
C ARG A 126 -6.94 -5.07 -22.43
N LYS A 127 -5.87 -5.86 -22.60
CA LYS A 127 -5.02 -5.88 -23.79
C LYS A 127 -5.09 -7.21 -24.56
N ASP A 128 -5.79 -8.20 -23.99
CA ASP A 128 -6.12 -9.48 -24.64
C ASP A 128 -7.48 -9.44 -25.38
N THR A 129 -8.09 -8.25 -25.49
CA THR A 129 -9.24 -7.92 -26.36
C THR A 129 -8.90 -6.69 -27.19
#